data_AF-A0A0F9DB14-F1
#
_entry.id   AF-A0A0F9DB14-F1
#
_cell.length_a   1.000
_cell.length_b   1.000
_cell.length_c   1.000
_cell.angle_alpha   90.00
_cell.angle_beta   90.00
_cell.angle_gamma   90.00
#
_symmetry.space_group_name_H-M   'P 1'
#
loop_
_entity.id
_entity.type
_entity.pdbx_description
1 polymer ?
#
loop_
_entity_poly.entity_id
_entity_poly.type
_entity_poly.pdbx_seq_one_letter_code
_entity_poly.pdbx_strand_id
1 'polypeptide(L)'
;PWTGVKYVRTASNSGTSVACNLAISSSYAKYIARIDADDMRESGSLEAMLEVQLKNPHSFVYDDVQLFTPRGNAKEWKMQDYDFDRLINKNFIPAGIMFPKEAWEEVGGYSKEMRHGRDDWAFNVALGVKGWCGIHLDRVGYLYRRHGENRTLSNTTPANRAEFKRKIMSLYPEAYQEKRPMGCCGAIGSTVTNHSEESWRKYYGSRNAWK
;
A
#
# COMPACT_ATOMS: atom_id res chain seq x y z
N PRO A 1 -21.50 1.27 15.32
CA PRO A 1 -20.11 0.92 14.91
C PRO A 1 -19.53 -0.14 15.86
N TRP A 2 -18.77 -1.12 15.34
CA TRP A 2 -18.05 -2.06 16.22
C TRP A 2 -16.72 -1.47 16.64
N THR A 3 -16.23 -1.90 17.81
CA THR A 3 -14.88 -1.60 18.32
C THR A 3 -14.12 -2.92 18.40
N GLY A 4 -13.03 -3.06 17.64
CA GLY A 4 -12.23 -4.29 17.61
C GLY A 4 -12.35 -5.07 16.29
N VAL A 5 -12.24 -6.40 16.37
CA VAL A 5 -12.15 -7.27 15.19
C VAL A 5 -13.53 -7.63 14.66
N LYS A 6 -13.77 -7.37 13.37
CA LYS A 6 -14.89 -7.93 12.62
C LYS A 6 -14.36 -8.83 11.51
N TYR A 7 -14.85 -10.06 11.47
CA TYR A 7 -14.54 -11.02 10.42
C TYR A 7 -15.69 -11.12 9.42
N VAL A 8 -15.36 -11.17 8.14
CA VAL A 8 -16.32 -11.40 7.04
C VAL A 8 -15.76 -12.50 6.15
N ARG A 9 -16.62 -13.44 5.73
CA ARG A 9 -16.25 -14.60 4.94
C ARG A 9 -16.95 -14.58 3.58
N THR A 10 -16.20 -14.84 2.51
CA THR A 10 -16.77 -15.09 1.18
C THR A 10 -17.29 -16.52 1.05
N ALA A 11 -18.31 -16.75 0.23
CA ALA A 11 -18.85 -18.09 0.00
C ALA A 11 -17.84 -19.04 -0.67
N SER A 12 -16.95 -18.50 -1.49
CA SER A 12 -15.88 -19.22 -2.18
C SER A 12 -14.62 -18.35 -2.31
N ASN A 13 -13.48 -18.97 -2.68
CA ASN A 13 -12.26 -18.24 -2.98
C ASN A 13 -12.46 -17.40 -4.24
N SER A 14 -12.40 -16.07 -4.08
CA SER A 14 -12.65 -15.08 -5.13
C SER A 14 -11.48 -14.11 -5.31
N GLY A 15 -10.32 -14.43 -4.74
CA GLY A 15 -9.09 -13.63 -4.85
C GLY A 15 -9.02 -12.44 -3.88
N THR A 16 -7.80 -11.90 -3.76
CA THR A 16 -7.47 -10.85 -2.78
C THR A 16 -8.27 -9.58 -2.98
N SER A 17 -8.46 -9.14 -4.22
CA SER A 17 -9.18 -7.90 -4.53
C SER A 17 -10.63 -7.94 -4.04
N VAL A 18 -11.30 -9.09 -4.16
CA VAL A 18 -12.67 -9.27 -3.66
C VAL A 18 -12.71 -9.27 -2.13
N ALA A 19 -11.76 -9.93 -1.49
CA ALA A 19 -11.64 -9.92 -0.03
C ALA A 19 -11.38 -8.51 0.53
N CYS A 20 -10.44 -7.77 -0.07
CA CYS A 20 -10.15 -6.38 0.31
C CYS A 20 -11.38 -5.48 0.15
N ASN A 21 -12.06 -5.54 -1.00
CA ASN A 21 -13.26 -4.74 -1.24
C ASN A 21 -14.37 -5.06 -0.25
N LEU A 22 -14.61 -6.34 0.07
CA LEU A 22 -15.63 -6.75 1.04
C LEU A 22 -15.31 -6.27 2.46
N ALA A 23 -14.05 -6.31 2.86
CA ALA A 23 -13.61 -5.81 4.16
C ALA A 23 -13.77 -4.27 4.25
N ILE A 24 -13.32 -3.54 3.22
CA ILE A 24 -13.40 -2.07 3.19
C ILE A 24 -14.85 -1.58 3.10
N SER A 25 -15.67 -2.20 2.25
CA SER A 25 -17.08 -1.83 2.11
C SER A 25 -17.84 -2.01 3.42
N SER A 26 -17.48 -3.04 4.18
CA SER A 26 -18.08 -3.29 5.49
C SER A 26 -17.67 -2.24 6.52
N SER A 27 -16.45 -1.70 6.44
CA SER A 27 -15.85 -0.80 7.44
C SER A 27 -16.57 0.54 7.57
N TYR A 28 -16.63 1.08 8.80
CA TYR A 28 -17.10 2.44 9.09
C TYR A 28 -15.97 3.46 9.23
N ALA A 29 -14.71 3.04 9.06
CA ALA A 29 -13.55 3.90 9.29
C ALA A 29 -13.39 4.96 8.20
N LYS A 30 -12.94 6.15 8.60
CA LYS A 30 -12.58 7.24 7.68
C LYS A 30 -11.30 6.93 6.89
N TYR A 31 -10.32 6.31 7.54
CA TYR A 31 -9.05 5.90 6.94
C TYR A 31 -8.93 4.38 7.00
N ILE A 32 -8.38 3.80 5.94
CA ILE A 32 -8.13 2.37 5.79
C ILE A 32 -6.63 2.17 5.70
N ALA A 33 -6.09 1.22 6.46
CA ALA A 33 -4.73 0.71 6.26
C ALA A 33 -4.82 -0.77 5.88
N ARG A 34 -4.18 -1.15 4.79
CA ARG A 34 -4.14 -2.55 4.33
C ARG A 34 -2.98 -3.30 5.00
N ILE A 35 -3.23 -4.58 5.30
CA ILE A 35 -2.19 -5.55 5.63
C ILE A 35 -2.58 -6.91 5.05
N ASP A 36 -1.62 -7.62 4.46
CA ASP A 36 -1.83 -8.98 3.97
C ASP A 36 -1.70 -9.99 5.12
N ALA A 37 -2.36 -11.15 5.01
CA ALA A 37 -2.53 -12.09 6.13
C ALA A 37 -1.22 -12.77 6.59
N ASP A 38 -0.19 -12.75 5.75
CA ASP A 38 1.15 -13.27 6.00
C ASP A 38 2.12 -12.20 6.52
N ASP A 39 1.73 -10.93 6.51
CA ASP A 39 2.58 -9.78 6.82
C ASP A 39 2.34 -9.20 8.22
N MET A 40 3.21 -8.27 8.60
CA MET A 40 3.18 -7.59 9.90
C MET A 40 3.44 -6.09 9.75
N ARG A 41 3.25 -5.34 10.83
CA ARG A 41 3.53 -3.90 10.91
C ARG A 41 4.41 -3.63 12.11
N GLU A 42 5.30 -2.66 11.98
CA GLU A 42 6.07 -2.15 13.11
C GLU A 42 5.17 -1.47 14.15
N SER A 43 5.57 -1.52 15.41
CA SER A 43 4.87 -0.80 16.47
C SER A 43 4.86 0.71 16.18
N GLY A 44 3.75 1.39 16.48
CA GLY A 44 3.58 2.83 16.21
C GLY A 44 3.45 3.20 14.73
N SER A 45 3.60 2.25 13.80
CA SER A 45 3.62 2.56 12.37
C SER A 45 2.27 3.07 11.85
N LEU A 46 1.15 2.54 12.34
CA LEU A 46 -0.19 3.02 11.98
C LEU A 46 -0.47 4.43 12.53
N GLU A 47 0.08 4.75 13.70
CA GLU A 47 -0.05 6.09 14.31
C GLU A 47 0.73 7.12 13.49
N ALA A 48 1.98 6.81 13.13
CA ALA A 48 2.79 7.65 12.25
C ALA A 48 2.14 7.90 10.87
N MET A 49 1.56 6.85 10.26
CA MET A 49 0.80 7.00 9.02
C MET A 49 -0.41 7.92 9.20
N LEU A 50 -1.17 7.73 10.29
CA LEU A 50 -2.36 8.51 10.57
C LEU A 50 -2.04 9.99 10.80
N GLU A 51 -0.98 10.30 11.54
CA GLU A 51 -0.52 11.69 11.75
C GLU A 51 -0.26 12.43 10.44
N VAL A 52 0.37 11.75 9.47
CA VAL A 52 0.64 12.32 8.15
C VAL A 52 -0.62 12.39 7.30
N GLN A 53 -1.47 11.37 7.35
CA GLN A 53 -2.75 11.34 6.62
C GLN A 53 -3.70 12.45 7.09
N LEU A 54 -3.73 12.75 8.40
CA LEU A 54 -4.55 13.83 8.96
C LEU A 54 -4.14 15.22 8.46
N LYS A 55 -2.83 15.43 8.23
CA LYS A 55 -2.29 16.69 7.68
C LYS A 55 -2.48 16.77 6.16
N ASN A 56 -2.64 15.63 5.49
CA ASN A 56 -2.73 15.52 4.04
C ASN A 56 -3.97 14.69 3.66
N PRO A 57 -5.19 15.21 3.89
CA PRO A 57 -6.42 14.44 3.72
C PRO A 57 -6.67 13.97 2.28
N HIS A 58 -6.09 14.65 1.28
CA HIS A 58 -6.20 14.32 -0.16
C HIS A 58 -4.99 13.53 -0.68
N SER A 59 -4.53 12.53 0.06
CA SER A 59 -3.36 11.71 -0.28
C SER A 59 -3.50 10.28 0.22
N PHE A 60 -2.57 9.40 -0.16
CA PHE A 60 -2.36 8.11 0.52
C PHE A 60 -0.93 8.04 1.06
N VAL A 61 -0.72 7.27 2.13
CA VAL A 61 0.55 7.19 2.84
C VAL A 61 1.14 5.79 2.73
N TYR A 62 2.45 5.69 2.54
CA TYR A 62 3.19 4.43 2.54
C TYR A 62 4.56 4.61 3.19
N ASP A 63 5.14 3.52 3.66
CA ASP A 63 6.41 3.50 4.40
C ASP A 63 7.39 2.47 3.82
N ASP A 64 8.62 2.48 4.34
CA ASP A 64 9.64 1.51 3.98
C ASP A 64 9.26 0.10 4.42
N VAL A 65 9.84 -0.88 3.72
CA VAL A 65 9.54 -2.30 3.92
C VAL A 65 10.75 -3.02 4.50
N GLN A 66 10.56 -3.76 5.58
CA GLN A 66 11.54 -4.74 6.05
C GLN A 66 11.09 -6.15 5.65
N LEU A 67 11.90 -6.84 4.85
CA LEU A 67 11.72 -8.26 4.58
C LEU A 67 12.20 -9.06 5.77
N PHE A 68 11.38 -9.99 6.22
CA PHE A 68 11.77 -10.97 7.23
C PHE A 68 11.42 -12.39 6.78
N THR A 69 12.17 -13.35 7.31
CA THR A 69 11.98 -14.79 7.09
C THR A 69 11.83 -15.47 8.44
N PRO A 70 11.52 -16.78 8.50
CA PRO A 70 11.60 -17.52 9.76
C PRO A 70 12.97 -17.45 10.46
N ARG A 71 14.04 -17.02 9.76
CA ARG A 71 15.39 -16.82 10.33
C ARG A 71 15.63 -15.39 10.83
N GLY A 72 14.62 -14.52 10.81
CA GLY A 72 14.71 -13.11 11.19
C GLY A 72 14.77 -12.17 9.98
N ASN A 73 15.22 -10.94 10.22
CA ASN A 73 15.32 -9.87 9.22
C ASN A 73 16.28 -10.27 8.09
N ALA A 74 15.86 -10.01 6.85
CA ALA A 74 16.59 -10.40 5.65
C ALA A 74 17.07 -9.19 4.84
N LYS A 75 16.19 -8.21 4.56
CA LYS A 75 16.54 -7.05 3.73
C LYS A 75 15.59 -5.89 3.97
N GLU A 76 16.13 -4.70 4.16
CA GLU A 76 15.35 -3.47 4.13
C GLU A 76 15.20 -2.98 2.68
N TRP A 77 14.01 -2.54 2.32
CA TRP A 77 13.73 -1.84 1.08
C TRP A 77 13.30 -0.41 1.42
N LYS A 78 14.21 0.53 1.14
CA LYS A 78 13.88 1.95 1.08
C LYS A 78 12.99 2.21 -0.13
N MET A 79 11.77 2.69 0.11
CA MET A 79 10.82 2.99 -0.96
C MET A 79 11.22 4.28 -1.66
N GLN A 80 10.78 4.42 -2.91
CA GLN A 80 10.98 5.64 -3.66
C GLN A 80 9.91 6.66 -3.29
N ASP A 81 10.25 7.94 -3.35
CA ASP A 81 9.27 9.02 -3.31
C ASP A 81 8.27 8.86 -4.46
N TYR A 82 7.06 9.38 -4.23
CA TYR A 82 5.95 9.16 -5.12
C TYR A 82 6.19 9.87 -6.46
N ASP A 83 6.14 9.07 -7.52
CA ASP A 83 6.27 9.50 -8.90
C ASP A 83 5.25 8.68 -9.71
N PHE A 84 4.21 9.37 -10.19
CA PHE A 84 3.13 8.73 -10.94
C PHE A 84 3.62 8.12 -12.26
N ASP A 85 4.60 8.73 -12.95
CA ASP A 85 5.14 8.21 -14.21
C ASP A 85 5.91 6.92 -14.00
N ARG A 86 6.64 6.83 -12.89
CA ARG A 86 7.29 5.58 -12.50
C ARG A 86 6.24 4.54 -12.12
N LEU A 87 5.21 4.94 -11.39
CA LEU A 87 4.18 4.03 -10.87
C LEU A 87 3.42 3.34 -12.00
N ILE A 88 2.99 4.07 -13.04
CA ILE A 88 2.29 3.45 -14.17
C ILE A 88 3.18 2.44 -14.92
N ASN A 89 4.51 2.58 -14.86
CA ASN A 89 5.43 1.67 -15.52
C ASN A 89 5.85 0.47 -14.67
N LYS A 90 5.93 0.64 -13.34
CA LYS A 90 6.35 -0.40 -12.41
C LYS A 90 5.88 -0.08 -10.99
N ASN A 91 5.22 -1.03 -10.35
CA ASN A 91 4.89 -0.86 -8.93
C ASN A 91 6.17 -0.81 -8.07
N PHE A 92 6.30 0.26 -7.29
CA PHE A 92 7.32 0.42 -6.26
C PHE A 92 6.70 0.71 -4.88
N ILE A 93 5.38 0.81 -4.80
CA ILE A 93 4.65 1.11 -3.58
C ILE A 93 4.17 -0.22 -2.98
N PRO A 94 4.40 -0.48 -1.68
CA PRO A 94 3.96 -1.72 -1.04
C PRO A 94 2.44 -1.84 -1.03
N ALA A 95 1.92 -3.05 -0.86
CA ALA A 95 0.47 -3.26 -0.74
C ALA A 95 -0.12 -2.61 0.53
N GLY A 96 0.67 -2.52 1.61
CA GLY A 96 0.25 -1.98 2.90
C GLY A 96 0.30 -0.47 2.99
N ILE A 97 -0.56 0.21 2.22
CA ILE A 97 -0.74 1.66 2.29
C ILE A 97 -1.89 2.06 3.21
N MET A 98 -1.88 3.31 3.67
CA MET A 98 -3.01 3.98 4.33
C MET A 98 -3.65 4.96 3.35
N PHE A 99 -4.98 5.00 3.30
CA PHE A 99 -5.72 5.89 2.42
C PHE A 99 -7.09 6.26 3.02
N PRO A 100 -7.68 7.40 2.63
CA PRO A 100 -9.07 7.73 2.95
C PRO A 100 -10.03 6.75 2.29
N LYS A 101 -11.08 6.33 3.01
CA LYS A 101 -12.11 5.45 2.44
C LYS A 101 -12.78 6.07 1.20
N GLU A 102 -12.95 7.39 1.20
CA GLU A 102 -13.48 8.15 0.04
C GLU A 102 -12.63 7.96 -1.23
N ALA A 103 -11.30 7.85 -1.09
CA ALA A 103 -10.43 7.59 -2.23
C ALA A 103 -10.71 6.21 -2.85
N TRP A 104 -10.97 5.20 -2.00
CA TRP A 104 -11.39 3.87 -2.44
C TRP A 104 -12.78 3.90 -3.09
N GLU A 105 -13.72 4.70 -2.58
CA GLU A 105 -15.05 4.88 -3.17
C GLU A 105 -14.95 5.55 -4.56
N GLU A 106 -14.12 6.59 -4.69
CA GLU A 106 -13.93 7.35 -5.93
C GLU A 106 -13.28 6.53 -7.04
N VAL A 107 -12.30 5.68 -6.71
CA VAL A 107 -11.64 4.81 -7.69
C VAL A 107 -12.42 3.52 -8.00
N GLY A 108 -13.49 3.23 -7.24
CA GLY A 108 -14.28 2.00 -7.39
C GLY A 108 -13.65 0.74 -6.81
N GLY A 109 -12.65 0.91 -5.92
CA GLY A 109 -11.96 -0.16 -5.21
C GLY A 109 -10.95 -0.98 -6.00
N TYR A 110 -10.60 -2.16 -5.47
CA TYR A 110 -9.60 -3.06 -6.07
C TYR A 110 -10.18 -3.79 -7.29
N SER A 111 -9.50 -3.72 -8.43
CA SER A 111 -9.97 -4.33 -9.68
C SER A 111 -9.95 -5.86 -9.66
N LYS A 112 -11.08 -6.48 -10.05
CA LYS A 112 -11.22 -7.95 -10.17
C LYS A 112 -10.40 -8.54 -11.32
N GLU A 113 -9.97 -7.72 -12.27
CA GLU A 113 -9.06 -8.13 -13.36
C GLU A 113 -7.68 -8.51 -12.83
N MET A 114 -7.34 -8.04 -11.62
CA MET A 114 -6.08 -8.28 -10.94
C MET A 114 -6.19 -9.34 -9.83
N ARG A 115 -7.27 -10.14 -9.80
CA ARG A 115 -7.50 -11.17 -8.77
C ARG A 115 -6.37 -12.20 -8.62
N HIS A 116 -5.57 -12.39 -9.68
CA HIS A 116 -4.44 -13.33 -9.73
C HIS A 116 -3.10 -12.72 -9.28
N GLY A 117 -3.10 -11.44 -8.88
CA GLY A 117 -1.94 -10.73 -8.34
C GLY A 117 -1.82 -9.32 -8.91
N ARG A 118 -0.95 -8.52 -8.26
CA ARG A 118 -0.69 -7.11 -8.61
C ARG A 118 -1.92 -6.20 -8.47
N ASP A 119 -2.87 -6.56 -7.61
CA ASP A 119 -4.05 -5.75 -7.33
C ASP A 119 -3.72 -4.46 -6.56
N ASP A 120 -2.69 -4.51 -5.73
CA ASP A 120 -2.00 -3.36 -5.15
C ASP A 120 -1.55 -2.36 -6.23
N TRP A 121 -0.89 -2.85 -7.29
CA TRP A 121 -0.41 -1.98 -8.37
C TRP A 121 -1.57 -1.28 -9.08
N ALA A 122 -2.60 -2.03 -9.46
CA ALA A 122 -3.76 -1.45 -10.13
C ALA A 122 -4.51 -0.45 -9.25
N PHE A 123 -4.61 -0.72 -7.95
CA PHE A 123 -5.24 0.20 -7.01
C PHE A 123 -4.42 1.50 -6.86
N ASN A 124 -3.09 1.38 -6.72
CA ASN A 124 -2.20 2.55 -6.60
C ASN A 124 -2.23 3.42 -7.87
N VAL A 125 -2.31 2.81 -9.06
CA VAL A 125 -2.49 3.56 -10.31
C VAL A 125 -3.85 4.25 -10.34
N ALA A 126 -4.93 3.57 -9.95
CA ALA A 126 -6.27 4.16 -9.90
C ALA A 126 -6.33 5.40 -8.99
N LEU A 127 -5.69 5.32 -7.83
CA LEU A 127 -5.54 6.45 -6.90
C LEU A 127 -4.87 7.63 -7.60
N GLY A 128 -3.71 7.41 -8.24
CA GLY A 128 -3.00 8.47 -8.97
C GLY A 128 -3.79 9.04 -10.16
N VAL A 129 -4.55 8.22 -10.88
CA VAL A 129 -5.46 8.67 -11.95
C VAL A 129 -6.49 9.66 -11.44
N LYS A 130 -6.97 9.47 -10.21
CA LYS A 130 -7.93 10.36 -9.53
C LYS A 130 -7.27 11.50 -8.74
N GLY A 131 -5.95 11.67 -8.85
CA GLY A 131 -5.23 12.75 -8.17
C GLY A 131 -4.93 12.47 -6.68
N TRP A 132 -5.12 11.23 -6.21
CA TRP A 132 -4.65 10.81 -4.89
C TRP A 132 -3.17 10.48 -4.96
N CYS A 133 -2.34 11.44 -4.54
CA CYS A 133 -0.89 11.29 -4.62
C CYS A 133 -0.33 10.63 -3.37
N GLY A 134 0.77 9.88 -3.55
CA GLY A 134 1.41 9.17 -2.45
C GLY A 134 2.32 10.06 -1.62
N ILE A 135 2.32 9.85 -0.31
CA ILE A 135 3.30 10.42 0.63
C ILE A 135 4.13 9.28 1.20
N HIS A 136 5.42 9.35 0.92
CA HIS A 136 6.41 8.42 1.43
C HIS A 136 6.84 8.83 2.85
N LEU A 137 6.74 7.90 3.78
CA LEU A 137 7.34 8.00 5.11
C LEU A 137 8.67 7.26 5.12
N ASP A 138 9.78 8.00 5.23
CA ASP A 138 11.15 7.48 5.32
C ASP A 138 11.41 6.82 6.69
N ARG A 139 10.72 5.71 6.94
CA ARG A 139 10.84 4.84 8.12
C ARG A 139 10.31 3.46 7.77
N VAL A 140 10.87 2.42 8.38
CA VAL A 140 10.29 1.07 8.29
C VAL A 140 8.95 1.05 9.02
N GLY A 141 7.89 0.66 8.30
CA GLY A 141 6.56 0.47 8.87
C GLY A 141 5.94 -0.86 8.48
N TYR A 142 6.18 -1.34 7.26
CA TYR A 142 5.66 -2.59 6.75
C TYR A 142 6.68 -3.73 6.89
N LEU A 143 6.25 -4.84 7.46
CA LEU A 143 7.07 -6.04 7.61
C LEU A 143 6.57 -7.11 6.64
N TYR A 144 7.33 -7.33 5.57
CA TYR A 144 6.98 -8.25 4.51
C TYR A 144 7.56 -9.64 4.77
N ARG A 145 6.70 -10.64 5.00
CA ARG A 145 7.15 -12.01 5.25
C ARG A 145 7.52 -12.71 3.94
N ARG A 146 8.76 -13.17 3.85
CA ARG A 146 9.26 -13.96 2.73
C ARG A 146 9.23 -15.45 3.03
N HIS A 147 8.46 -16.21 2.25
CA HIS A 147 8.32 -17.67 2.31
C HIS A 147 8.03 -18.27 0.92
N GLY A 148 8.09 -19.60 0.80
CA GLY A 148 8.03 -20.31 -0.49
C GLY A 148 6.72 -20.17 -1.27
N GLU A 149 5.63 -19.76 -0.61
CA GLU A 149 4.30 -19.66 -1.22
C GLU A 149 3.93 -18.21 -1.64
N ASN A 150 4.82 -17.24 -1.44
CA ASN A 150 4.52 -15.87 -1.86
C ASN A 150 4.24 -15.81 -3.37
N ARG A 151 3.08 -15.30 -3.77
CA ARG A 151 2.71 -15.10 -5.19
C ARG A 151 3.70 -14.24 -5.97
N THR A 152 4.43 -13.36 -5.27
CA THR A 152 5.50 -12.54 -5.86
C THR A 152 6.74 -13.34 -6.23
N LEU A 153 6.80 -14.66 -5.97
CA LEU A 153 7.83 -15.55 -6.51
C LEU A 153 7.40 -16.10 -7.88
N SER A 154 6.15 -16.51 -8.03
CA SER A 154 5.60 -17.07 -9.27
C SER A 154 5.23 -16.01 -10.32
N ASN A 155 4.83 -14.80 -9.91
CA ASN A 155 4.36 -13.74 -10.79
C ASN A 155 5.46 -12.74 -11.22
N THR A 156 6.65 -13.24 -11.54
CA THR A 156 7.84 -12.40 -11.84
C THR A 156 8.49 -12.61 -13.19
N THR A 157 8.05 -13.59 -13.98
CA THR A 157 8.58 -13.85 -15.33
C THR A 157 8.33 -12.66 -16.27
N PRO A 158 9.12 -12.50 -17.36
CA PRO A 158 8.87 -11.45 -18.34
C PRO A 158 7.45 -11.49 -18.94
N ALA A 159 6.92 -12.69 -19.20
CA ALA A 159 5.54 -12.87 -19.68
C ALA A 159 4.50 -12.34 -18.68
N ASN A 160 4.66 -12.69 -17.39
CA ASN A 160 3.77 -12.21 -16.33
C ASN A 160 3.83 -10.69 -16.19
N ARG A 161 5.04 -10.11 -16.23
CA ARG A 161 5.23 -8.64 -16.18
C ARG A 161 4.52 -7.95 -17.35
N ALA A 162 4.66 -8.48 -18.57
CA ALA A 162 4.01 -7.94 -19.75
C ALA A 162 2.48 -8.08 -19.66
N GLU A 163 1.97 -9.20 -19.14
CA GLU A 163 0.53 -9.40 -18.93
C GLU A 163 -0.04 -8.38 -17.93
N PHE A 164 0.56 -8.24 -16.75
CA PHE A 164 0.08 -7.27 -15.77
C PHE A 164 0.18 -5.84 -16.29
N LYS A 165 1.25 -5.48 -17.01
CA LYS A 165 1.35 -4.16 -17.64
C LYS A 165 0.23 -3.93 -18.65
N ARG A 166 -0.09 -4.90 -19.51
CA ARG A 166 -1.24 -4.80 -20.44
C ARG A 166 -2.57 -4.62 -19.70
N LYS A 167 -2.77 -5.33 -18.58
CA LYS A 167 -3.97 -5.17 -17.75
C LYS A 167 -4.07 -3.76 -17.16
N ILE A 168 -2.99 -3.21 -16.62
CA ILE A 168 -2.97 -1.82 -16.12
C ILE A 168 -3.29 -0.83 -17.25
N MET A 169 -2.66 -0.97 -18.41
CA MET A 169 -2.93 -0.11 -19.57
C MET A 169 -4.39 -0.21 -20.05
N SER A 170 -4.98 -1.39 -19.99
CA SER A 170 -6.39 -1.60 -20.34
C SER A 170 -7.35 -1.05 -19.29
N LEU A 171 -6.99 -1.09 -18.01
CA LEU A 171 -7.81 -0.57 -16.91
C LEU A 171 -7.79 0.95 -16.86
N TYR A 172 -6.64 1.57 -17.17
CA TYR A 172 -6.42 3.01 -17.03
C TYR A 172 -5.76 3.59 -18.29
N PRO A 173 -6.37 3.48 -19.47
CA PRO A 173 -5.79 3.99 -20.72
C PRO A 173 -5.47 5.48 -20.66
N GLU A 174 -6.27 6.27 -19.93
CA GLU A 174 -6.07 7.69 -19.68
C GLU A 174 -4.73 8.00 -19.00
N ALA A 175 -4.22 7.10 -18.15
CA ALA A 175 -2.94 7.27 -17.48
C ALA A 175 -1.73 7.20 -18.43
N TYR A 176 -1.95 6.68 -19.64
CA TYR A 176 -0.94 6.53 -20.69
C TYR A 176 -1.17 7.47 -21.88
N GLN A 177 -2.23 8.27 -21.84
CA GLN A 177 -2.44 9.37 -22.77
C GLN A 177 -1.73 10.60 -22.20
N GLU A 178 -1.20 11.49 -23.04
CA GLU A 178 -0.44 12.68 -22.63
C GLU A 178 -1.24 13.69 -21.75
N LYS A 179 -2.48 13.37 -21.39
CA LYS A 179 -3.33 14.12 -20.47
C LYS A 179 -3.14 13.58 -19.05
N ARG A 180 -2.26 14.21 -18.28
CA ARG A 180 -2.05 13.84 -16.88
C ARG A 180 -3.13 14.43 -15.98
N PRO A 181 -3.58 13.71 -14.94
CA PRO A 181 -4.33 14.33 -13.86
C PRO A 181 -3.44 15.38 -13.19
N MET A 182 -3.87 16.64 -13.29
CA MET A 182 -3.23 17.79 -12.66
C MET A 182 -3.27 17.60 -11.14
N GLY A 183 -2.17 17.15 -10.53
CA GLY A 183 -2.08 17.02 -9.07
C GLY A 183 -0.92 16.15 -8.58
N CYS A 184 -0.55 15.11 -9.33
CA CYS A 184 0.40 14.09 -8.88
C CYS A 184 1.79 14.12 -9.54
N CYS A 185 2.09 15.20 -10.27
CA CYS A 185 3.39 15.36 -10.91
C CYS A 185 4.38 16.06 -9.96
N GLY A 186 5.31 15.28 -9.40
CA GLY A 186 6.61 15.74 -8.89
C GLY A 186 6.59 17.06 -8.11
N ALA A 187 6.00 17.06 -6.92
CA ALA A 187 6.23 18.14 -5.97
C ALA A 187 7.65 18.00 -5.40
N ILE A 188 8.59 18.71 -6.03
CA ILE A 188 9.88 19.05 -5.46
C ILE A 188 9.63 19.71 -4.10
N GLY A 189 10.07 19.07 -3.02
CA GLY A 189 10.28 19.72 -1.73
C GLY A 189 9.05 19.88 -0.82
N SER A 190 8.60 18.78 -0.22
CA SER A 190 8.13 18.84 1.17
C SER A 190 8.98 17.89 1.99
N THR A 191 10.17 18.35 2.37
CA THR A 191 10.89 17.80 3.53
C THR A 191 9.97 17.93 4.73
N VAL A 192 9.23 16.87 5.04
CA VAL A 192 8.61 16.71 6.35
C VAL A 192 9.77 16.58 7.31
N THR A 193 10.09 17.65 8.01
CA THR A 193 11.11 17.63 9.07
C THR A 193 10.71 16.59 10.10
N ASN A 194 11.45 15.48 10.14
CA ASN A 194 11.35 14.44 11.15
C ASN A 194 11.67 15.01 12.52
N HIS A 195 10.66 15.53 13.21
CA HIS A 195 10.72 15.80 14.65
C HIS A 195 9.93 14.72 15.39
N SER A 196 10.43 13.49 15.43
CA SER A 196 9.93 12.50 16.41
C SER A 196 10.82 11.30 16.72
N GLU A 197 12.02 11.12 16.13
CA GLU A 197 12.84 9.93 16.46
C GLU A 197 13.18 9.82 17.96
N GLU A 198 13.32 10.95 18.67
CA GLU A 198 13.63 10.98 20.10
C GLU A 198 12.46 10.57 21.02
N SER A 199 11.19 10.73 20.60
CA SER A 199 10.05 10.34 21.46
C SER A 199 9.76 8.84 21.38
N TRP A 200 9.96 8.21 20.21
CA TRP A 200 9.60 6.81 19.98
C TRP A 200 10.50 5.81 20.71
N ARG A 201 11.83 6.04 20.74
CA ARG A 201 12.76 5.20 21.51
C ARG A 201 12.46 5.22 23.01
N LYS A 202 11.96 6.36 23.52
CA LYS A 202 11.67 6.54 24.94
C LYS A 202 10.45 5.76 25.42
N TYR A 203 9.44 5.54 24.57
CA TYR A 203 8.19 4.86 24.97
C TYR A 203 8.12 3.38 24.62
N TYR A 204 8.80 2.92 23.56
CA TYR A 204 8.67 1.53 23.08
C TYR A 204 10.01 0.79 22.92
N GLY A 205 11.13 1.42 23.26
CA GLY A 205 12.47 0.85 23.17
C GLY A 205 12.78 -0.14 24.29
N SER A 206 12.20 -1.34 24.26
CA SER A 206 12.84 -2.60 24.68
C SER A 206 11.82 -3.75 24.71
N ARG A 207 11.52 -4.38 23.57
CA ARG A 207 11.12 -5.79 23.55
C ARG A 207 11.75 -6.46 22.36
N ASN A 208 12.84 -7.19 22.61
CA ASN A 208 13.24 -8.30 21.78
C ASN A 208 12.10 -9.33 21.80
N ALA A 209 11.10 -9.14 20.93
CA ALA A 209 10.05 -10.11 20.67
C ALA A 209 10.52 -11.09 19.60
N TRP A 210 11.66 -11.75 19.85
CA TRP A 210 12.16 -12.88 19.08
C TRP A 210 12.82 -13.87 20.04
N LYS A 211 11.98 -14.59 20.79
CA LYS A 211 12.24 -15.93 21.34
C LYS A 211 10.96 -16.73 21.24
#